data_AF-A0A8I2FTQ7-F1
#
_entry.id   AF-A0A8I2FTQ7-F1
#
_cell.length_a   1.000
_cell.length_b   1.000
_cell.length_c   1.000
_cell.angle_alpha   90.00
_cell.angle_beta   90.00
_cell.angle_gamma   90.00
#
_symmetry.space_group_name_H-M   'P 1'
#
loop_
_entity.id
_entity.type
_entity.pdbx_description
1 polymer ?
#
loop_
_entity_poly.entity_id
_entity_poly.type
_entity_poly.pdbx_seq_one_letter_code
_entity_poly.pdbx_strand_id
1 'polypeptide(L)'
;MLLRIIRLTLCLDRGYRRNIKDFNARYAFRSEDGRIAASAIFKNNKMKMKKDAIEDTNVTVVFKDGKTLWEFLMADDPDVFSFVLENKLRYEGNLNYLLKFGYMSKRLKLMFGL
;
A
#
# COMPACT_ATOMS: atom_id res chain seq x y z
N MET A 1 -2.73 -1.01 10.07
CA MET A 1 -4.10 -0.45 10.13
C MET A 1 -4.59 0.03 8.76
N LEU A 2 -3.77 0.74 7.99
CA LEU A 2 -4.11 1.23 6.65
C LEU A 2 -4.83 0.23 5.72
N LEU A 3 -4.26 -0.96 5.53
CA LEU A 3 -4.84 -1.94 4.59
C LEU A 3 -6.30 -2.28 4.96
N ARG A 4 -6.66 -2.25 6.25
CA ARG A 4 -8.04 -2.47 6.72
C ARG A 4 -8.95 -1.33 6.28
N ILE A 5 -8.48 -0.09 6.38
CA ILE A 5 -9.23 1.10 5.94
C ILE A 5 -9.42 1.05 4.43
N ILE A 6 -8.36 0.79 3.65
CA ILE A 6 -8.45 0.61 2.19
C ILE A 6 -9.49 -0.46 1.86
N ARG A 7 -9.43 -1.65 2.48
CA ARG A 7 -10.40 -2.72 2.26
C ARG A 7 -11.83 -2.29 2.59
N LEU A 8 -12.04 -1.61 3.72
CA LEU A 8 -13.35 -1.15 4.15
C LEU A 8 -13.92 -0.12 3.15
N THR A 9 -13.12 0.87 2.77
CA THR A 9 -13.53 1.89 1.79
C THR A 9 -13.82 1.28 0.42
N LEU A 10 -13.04 0.28 -0.03
CA LEU A 10 -13.34 -0.48 -1.25
C LEU A 10 -14.68 -1.23 -1.21
N CYS A 11 -15.16 -1.59 -0.02
CA CYS A 11 -16.47 -2.22 0.16
C CYS A 11 -17.61 -1.19 0.21
N LEU A 12 -17.40 -0.04 0.85
CA LEU A 12 -18.44 0.95 1.12
C LEU A 12 -18.61 1.99 -0.01
N ASP A 13 -17.51 2.42 -0.63
CA ASP A 13 -17.50 3.50 -1.62
C ASP A 13 -17.30 2.94 -3.04
N ARG A 14 -18.35 3.04 -3.87
CA ARG A 14 -18.33 2.57 -5.27
C ARG A 14 -17.33 3.36 -6.13
N GLY A 15 -17.13 4.64 -5.85
CA GLY A 15 -16.18 5.49 -6.57
C GLY A 15 -14.73 5.08 -6.28
N TYR A 16 -14.41 4.84 -5.01
CA TYR A 16 -13.12 4.35 -4.56
C TYR A 16 -12.86 2.93 -5.07
N ARG A 17 -13.89 2.08 -5.15
CA ARG A 17 -13.78 0.73 -5.73
C ARG A 17 -13.33 0.72 -7.20
N ARG A 18 -13.56 1.80 -7.97
CA ARG A 18 -13.07 1.93 -9.35
C ARG A 18 -11.55 1.83 -9.45
N ASN A 19 -10.82 2.14 -8.37
CA ASN A 19 -9.36 2.01 -8.33
C ASN A 19 -8.86 0.59 -8.59
N ILE A 20 -9.68 -0.41 -8.27
CA ILE A 20 -9.32 -1.83 -8.40
C ILE A 20 -10.14 -2.55 -9.48
N LYS A 21 -10.83 -1.79 -10.35
CA LYS A 21 -11.55 -2.37 -11.48
C LYS A 21 -10.54 -2.97 -12.47
N ASP A 22 -10.71 -4.25 -12.80
CA ASP A 22 -9.84 -5.00 -13.71
C ASP A 22 -8.36 -5.01 -13.28
N PHE A 23 -8.13 -4.79 -11.98
CA PHE A 23 -6.81 -4.71 -11.38
C PHE A 23 -6.52 -5.97 -10.58
N ASN A 24 -5.50 -6.71 -11.02
CA ASN A 24 -4.99 -7.89 -10.32
C ASN A 24 -3.57 -7.62 -9.87
N ALA A 25 -3.32 -7.71 -8.57
CA ALA A 25 -2.02 -7.39 -7.99
C ALA A 25 -1.79 -8.08 -6.65
N ARG A 26 -0.55 -8.43 -6.36
CA ARG A 26 -0.07 -9.01 -5.11
C ARG A 26 1.02 -8.12 -4.55
N TYR A 27 0.75 -7.56 -3.37
CA TYR A 27 1.68 -6.73 -2.62
C TYR A 27 2.15 -7.49 -1.39
N ALA A 28 3.46 -7.47 -1.13
CA ALA A 28 4.00 -7.72 0.19
C ALA A 28 4.52 -6.41 0.79
N PHE A 29 4.36 -6.28 2.10
CA PHE A 29 4.90 -5.18 2.90
C PHE A 29 5.70 -5.81 4.03
N ARG A 30 6.97 -5.41 4.17
CA ARG A 30 7.84 -5.85 5.27
C ARG A 30 8.68 -4.69 5.81
N SER A 31 9.13 -4.79 7.05
CA SER A 31 10.21 -3.92 7.56
C SER A 31 11.58 -4.59 7.40
N GLU A 32 12.66 -3.82 7.34
CA GLU A 32 14.03 -4.37 7.28
C GLU A 32 14.36 -5.23 8.50
N ASP A 33 13.83 -4.88 9.68
CA ASP A 33 13.99 -5.66 10.91
C ASP A 33 13.08 -6.90 11.01
N GLY A 34 12.26 -7.15 9.98
CA GLY A 34 11.34 -8.29 9.91
C GLY A 34 10.15 -8.26 10.88
N ARG A 35 10.01 -7.23 11.72
CA ARG A 35 8.95 -7.14 12.73
C ARG A 35 7.58 -6.81 12.15
N ILE A 36 7.54 -6.23 10.96
CA ILE A 36 6.32 -5.91 10.23
C ILE A 36 6.24 -6.83 9.03
N ALA A 37 5.11 -7.51 8.90
CA ALA A 37 4.76 -8.27 7.72
C ALA A 37 3.27 -8.06 7.42
N ALA A 38 2.93 -7.88 6.16
CA ALA A 38 1.56 -7.87 5.67
C ALA A 38 1.52 -8.10 4.17
N SER A 39 0.36 -8.48 3.66
CA SER A 39 0.14 -8.56 2.22
C SER A 39 -1.25 -8.09 1.83
N ALA A 40 -1.36 -7.57 0.62
CA ALA A 40 -2.61 -7.20 -0.02
C ALA A 40 -2.72 -7.90 -1.38
N ILE A 41 -3.82 -8.62 -1.59
CA ILE A 41 -4.09 -9.35 -2.82
C ILE A 41 -5.36 -8.76 -3.43
N PHE A 42 -5.19 -8.12 -4.59
CA PHE A 42 -6.26 -7.61 -5.43
C PHE A 42 -6.58 -8.65 -6.49
N LYS A 43 -7.82 -9.12 -6.50
CA LYS A 43 -8.32 -10.05 -7.51
C LYS A 43 -9.83 -9.93 -7.64
N ASN A 44 -10.35 -9.98 -8.86
CA ASN A 44 -11.80 -9.94 -9.14
C ASN A 44 -12.50 -8.75 -8.46
N ASN A 45 -11.90 -7.55 -8.58
CA ASN A 45 -12.43 -6.30 -8.02
C ASN A 45 -12.66 -6.35 -6.49
N LYS A 46 -11.85 -7.15 -5.78
CA LYS A 46 -11.83 -7.30 -4.33
C LYS A 46 -10.40 -7.28 -3.81
N MET A 47 -10.23 -6.85 -2.57
CA MET A 47 -8.97 -6.89 -1.83
C MET A 47 -9.06 -7.91 -0.68
N LYS A 48 -8.08 -8.79 -0.57
CA LYS A 48 -7.82 -9.63 0.60
C LYS A 48 -6.53 -9.16 1.28
N MET A 49 -6.46 -9.29 2.59
CA MET A 49 -5.25 -8.99 3.36
C MET A 49 -4.81 -10.23 4.13
N LYS A 50 -3.49 -10.38 4.31
CA LYS A 50 -2.92 -11.31 5.29
C LYS A 50 -1.98 -10.55 6.22
N LYS A 51 -1.78 -11.11 7.42
CA LYS A 51 -0.85 -10.59 8.44
C LYS A 51 0.61 -11.02 8.17
N ASP A 52 0.83 -11.73 7.08
CA ASP A 52 2.13 -12.25 6.69
C ASP A 52 2.48 -11.71 5.30
N ALA A 53 3.77 -11.54 5.06
CA ALA A 53 4.30 -11.36 3.72
C ALA A 53 4.03 -12.64 2.93
N ILE A 54 3.78 -12.48 1.62
CA ILE A 54 3.59 -13.61 0.71
C ILE A 54 4.71 -13.60 -0.31
N GLU A 55 5.04 -14.77 -0.81
CA GLU A 55 5.89 -14.93 -1.99
C GLU A 55 5.10 -14.65 -3.27
N ASP A 56 5.81 -14.55 -4.40
CA ASP A 56 5.28 -14.31 -5.74
C ASP A 56 4.39 -13.05 -5.80
N THR A 57 5.04 -11.90 -5.67
CA THR A 57 4.42 -10.58 -5.60
C THR A 57 4.73 -9.76 -6.84
N ASN A 58 3.80 -8.90 -7.24
CA ASN A 58 4.07 -7.88 -8.26
C ASN A 58 5.00 -6.78 -7.71
N VAL A 59 4.88 -6.49 -6.42
CA VAL A 59 5.78 -5.59 -5.71
C VAL A 59 5.91 -5.98 -4.24
N THR A 60 7.14 -5.97 -3.74
CA THR A 60 7.45 -6.02 -2.31
C THR A 60 7.92 -4.65 -1.89
N VAL A 61 7.29 -4.11 -0.85
CA VAL A 61 7.64 -2.83 -0.24
C VAL A 61 8.35 -3.10 1.07
N VAL A 62 9.57 -2.60 1.18
CA VAL A 62 10.43 -2.77 2.35
C VAL A 62 10.61 -1.40 3.00
N PHE A 63 10.04 -1.26 4.19
CA PHE A 63 10.21 -0.05 5.00
C PHE A 63 11.42 -0.21 5.89
N LYS A 64 12.16 0.87 6.14
CA LYS A 64 13.24 0.87 7.14
C LYS A 64 12.75 0.38 8.50
N ASP A 65 11.62 0.93 8.96
CA ASP A 65 10.98 0.56 10.22
C ASP A 65 9.47 0.90 10.21
N GLY A 66 8.78 0.57 11.31
CA GLY A 66 7.37 0.91 11.48
C GLY A 66 7.08 2.40 11.56
N LYS A 67 8.04 3.21 12.03
CA LYS A 67 7.90 4.66 12.08
C LYS A 67 7.83 5.24 10.66
N THR A 68 8.67 4.73 9.77
CA THR A 68 8.75 5.14 8.37
C THR A 68 7.47 4.80 7.61
N LEU A 69 6.83 3.67 7.93
CA LEU A 69 5.49 3.35 7.44
C LEU A 69 4.47 4.39 7.93
N TRP A 70 4.47 4.76 9.21
CA TRP A 70 3.55 5.78 9.71
C TRP A 70 3.81 7.16 9.10
N GLU A 71 5.06 7.58 8.96
CA GLU A 71 5.44 8.84 8.31
C GLU A 71 4.96 8.88 6.85
N PHE A 72 5.15 7.81 6.09
CA PHE A 72 4.60 7.68 4.73
C PHE A 72 3.07 7.81 4.72
N LEU A 73 2.40 7.25 5.73
CA LEU A 73 0.95 7.32 5.86
C LEU A 73 0.42 8.60 6.48
N MET A 74 1.27 9.49 6.99
CA MET A 74 0.85 10.77 7.59
C MET A 74 1.37 11.99 6.81
N ALA A 75 2.33 11.83 5.90
CA ALA A 75 2.82 12.94 5.08
C ALA A 75 1.70 13.59 4.24
N ASP A 76 1.56 14.91 4.31
CA ASP A 76 0.53 15.69 3.59
C ASP A 76 0.59 15.49 2.08
N ASP A 77 1.82 15.34 1.55
CA ASP A 77 2.06 14.86 0.20
C ASP A 77 3.06 13.69 0.25
N PRO A 78 2.59 12.44 0.40
CA PRO A 78 3.47 11.29 0.37
C PRO A 78 3.85 11.05 -1.09
N ASP A 79 4.79 11.83 -1.58
CA ASP A 79 5.45 11.50 -2.82
C ASP A 79 6.26 10.22 -2.58
N VAL A 80 5.74 9.13 -3.13
CA VAL A 80 6.38 7.81 -3.13
C VAL A 80 7.83 7.93 -3.62
N PHE A 81 8.10 8.82 -4.57
CA PHE A 81 9.45 9.05 -5.07
C PHE A 81 10.35 9.68 -4.01
N SER A 82 9.89 10.65 -3.23
CA SER A 82 10.67 11.24 -2.14
C SER A 82 11.06 10.20 -1.08
N PHE A 83 10.14 9.31 -0.70
CA PHE A 83 10.44 8.24 0.26
C PHE A 83 11.44 7.20 -0.29
N VAL A 84 11.39 6.93 -1.59
CA VAL A 84 12.38 6.06 -2.26
C VAL A 84 13.75 6.76 -2.34
N LEU A 85 13.79 8.03 -2.74
CA LEU A 85 15.02 8.82 -2.90
C LEU A 85 15.72 9.10 -1.56
N GLU A 86 14.95 9.32 -0.48
CA GLU A 86 15.47 9.49 0.88
C GLU A 86 15.86 8.15 1.56
N ASN A 87 15.80 7.03 0.83
CA ASN A 87 16.12 5.69 1.32
C ASN A 87 15.29 5.28 2.56
N LYS A 88 14.08 5.84 2.68
CA LYS A 88 13.09 5.51 3.71
C LYS A 88 12.29 4.26 3.31
N LEU A 89 12.14 4.04 2.00
CA LEU A 89 11.43 2.93 1.42
C LEU A 89 12.27 2.31 0.31
N ARG A 90 12.40 0.98 0.33
CA ARG A 90 12.93 0.20 -0.78
C ARG A 90 11.79 -0.62 -1.38
N TYR A 91 11.89 -0.94 -2.67
CA TYR A 91 10.93 -1.81 -3.30
C TYR A 91 11.62 -2.79 -4.25
N GLU A 92 10.99 -3.94 -4.41
CA GLU A 92 11.40 -4.99 -5.34
C GLU A 92 10.20 -5.30 -6.24
N GLY A 93 10.41 -5.36 -7.55
CA GLY A 93 9.36 -5.61 -8.54
C GLY A 93 8.92 -4.36 -9.30
N ASN A 94 7.65 -4.31 -9.71
CA ASN A 94 7.18 -3.32 -10.66
C ASN A 94 6.68 -2.03 -9.96
N LEU A 95 7.39 -0.93 -10.23
CA LEU A 95 7.14 0.41 -9.69
C LEU A 95 5.71 0.92 -9.92
N ASN A 96 5.06 0.57 -11.03
CA ASN A 96 3.68 1.01 -11.31
C ASN A 96 2.70 0.54 -10.21
N TYR A 97 2.95 -0.63 -9.62
CA TYR A 97 2.13 -1.11 -8.51
C TYR A 97 2.37 -0.30 -7.23
N LEU A 98 3.61 0.09 -6.96
CA LEU A 98 3.92 0.98 -5.84
C LEU A 98 3.25 2.35 -6.02
N LEU A 99 3.35 2.95 -7.20
CA LEU A 99 2.69 4.23 -7.53
C LEU A 99 1.17 4.13 -7.41
N LYS A 100 0.56 3.03 -7.89
CA LYS A 100 -0.88 2.77 -7.75
C LYS A 100 -1.30 2.68 -6.28
N PHE A 101 -0.47 2.06 -5.44
CA PHE A 101 -0.73 1.97 -4.00
C PHE A 101 -0.60 3.33 -3.30
N GLY A 102 0.42 4.12 -3.65
CA GLY A 102 0.57 5.49 -3.19
C GLY A 102 -0.64 6.35 -3.56
N TYR A 103 -1.08 6.28 -4.81
CA TYR A 103 -2.28 6.96 -5.30
C TYR A 103 -3.55 6.58 -4.52
N MET A 104 -3.79 5.28 -4.30
CA MET A 104 -4.94 4.82 -3.51
C MET A 104 -4.89 5.35 -2.07
N SER A 105 -3.70 5.38 -1.47
CA SER A 105 -3.48 5.89 -0.12
C SER A 105 -3.72 7.41 -0.04
N LYS A 106 -3.20 8.19 -0.99
CA LYS A 106 -3.44 9.63 -1.10
C LYS A 106 -4.93 9.96 -1.26
N ARG A 107 -5.65 9.24 -2.14
CA ARG A 107 -7.11 9.42 -2.25
C ARG A 107 -7.84 9.13 -0.96
N LEU A 108 -7.40 8.12 -0.21
CA LEU A 108 -8.01 7.76 1.07
C LEU A 108 -7.85 8.90 2.08
N LYS A 109 -6.66 9.51 2.17
CA LYS A 109 -6.42 10.66 3.04
C LYS A 109 -7.34 11.84 2.71
N LEU A 110 -7.38 12.21 1.43
CA LEU A 110 -8.24 13.31 0.95
C LEU A 110 -9.72 13.08 1.25
N MET A 111 -10.19 11.83 1.26
CA MET A 111 -11.57 11.49 1.61
C MET A 111 -11.87 11.65 3.11
N PHE A 112 -10.87 11.46 3.98
CA PHE A 112 -11.05 11.46 5.44
C PHE A 112 -10.45 12.68 6.15
N GLY A 113 -9.79 13.59 5.42
CA GLY A 113 -9.10 14.74 6.01
C GLY A 113 -7.96 14.34 6.95
N LEU A 114 -7.26 13.25 6.62
CA LEU A 114 -6.12 12.69 7.36
C LEU A 114 -4.78 13.20 6.85
#